data_AF-B9L4W0-F1
#
_entry.id   AF-B9L4W0-F1
#
_cell.length_a   1.000
_cell.length_b   1.000
_cell.length_c   1.000
_cell.angle_alpha   90.00
_cell.angle_beta   90.00
_cell.angle_gamma   90.00
#
_symmetry.space_group_name_H-M   'P 1'
#
loop_
_entity.id
_entity.type
_entity.pdbx_description
1 polymer ?
#
loop_
_entity_poly.entity_id
_entity_poly.type
_entity_poly.pdbx_seq_one_letter_code
_entity_poly.pdbx_strand_id
1 'polypeptide(L)'
;MSEYREALAIILNAVRSAGLPLTGWCLERDRVHFLLSGGMEVTVPLDRLFGGSPSTVVAELLNAVGWRTTPVTVRPMEEIVELAPQQLARLRFLHWLVSTGRLPGDTERPRFELATAS
;
A
#
# COMPACT_ATOMS: atom_id res chain seq x y z
N MET A 1 23.09 -1.78 7.29
CA MET A 1 21.99 -2.76 7.06
C MET A 1 20.99 -2.81 8.22
N SER A 2 21.41 -2.84 9.51
CA SER A 2 20.46 -2.84 10.64
C SER A 2 19.75 -1.49 10.84
N GLU A 3 20.48 -0.37 10.76
CA GLU A 3 19.92 0.99 10.88
C GLU A 3 18.83 1.28 9.85
N TYR A 4 18.99 0.74 8.64
CA TYR A 4 17.99 0.79 7.57
C TYR A 4 16.68 0.10 7.99
N ARG A 5 16.79 -1.11 8.54
CA ARG A 5 15.61 -1.91 8.94
C ARG A 5 14.89 -1.26 10.12
N GLU A 6 15.64 -0.64 11.02
CA GLU A 6 15.09 0.07 12.18
C GLU A 6 14.37 1.36 11.77
N ALA A 7 14.98 2.20 10.93
CA ALA A 7 14.34 3.40 10.40
C ALA A 7 13.05 3.06 9.64
N LEU A 8 13.10 2.01 8.83
CA LEU A 8 11.93 1.53 8.10
C LEU A 8 10.85 0.99 9.04
N ALA A 9 11.20 0.23 10.07
CA ALA A 9 10.22 -0.24 11.06
C ALA A 9 9.51 0.92 11.78
N ILE A 10 10.20 2.02 12.06
CA ILE A 10 9.60 3.24 12.62
C ILE A 10 8.58 3.82 11.64
N ILE A 11 8.92 3.90 10.35
CA ILE A 11 8.02 4.42 9.32
C ILE A 11 6.79 3.51 9.14
N LEU A 12 7.00 2.20 9.03
CA LEU A 12 5.90 1.22 8.91
C LEU A 12 4.95 1.32 10.11
N ASN A 13 5.49 1.48 11.31
CA ASN A 13 4.68 1.72 12.50
C ASN A 13 3.92 3.05 12.45
N ALA A 14 4.55 4.14 11.99
CA ALA A 14 3.88 5.43 11.87
C ALA A 14 2.73 5.39 10.84
N VAL A 15 2.94 4.76 9.69
CA VAL A 15 1.93 4.52 8.65
C VAL A 15 0.75 3.74 9.19
N ARG A 16 1.04 2.66 9.92
CA ARG A 16 0.04 1.83 10.60
C ARG A 16 -0.75 2.62 11.65
N SER A 17 -0.07 3.35 12.53
CA SER A 17 -0.70 4.21 13.54
C SER A 17 -1.57 5.31 12.95
N ALA A 18 -1.28 5.75 11.71
CA ALA A 18 -2.08 6.71 10.98
C ALA A 18 -3.35 6.12 10.33
N GLY A 19 -3.57 4.80 10.45
CA GLY A 19 -4.76 4.15 9.88
C GLY A 19 -4.65 3.82 8.39
N LEU A 20 -3.46 3.95 7.79
CA LEU A 20 -3.27 3.58 6.39
C LEU A 20 -3.30 2.05 6.25
N PRO A 21 -4.01 1.51 5.24
CA PRO A 21 -4.22 0.07 5.09
C PRO A 21 -3.02 -0.59 4.40
N LEU A 22 -1.85 -0.50 5.04
CA LEU A 22 -0.63 -1.06 4.52
C LEU A 22 -0.68 -2.59 4.56
N THR A 23 -0.34 -3.22 3.44
CA THR A 23 -0.34 -4.69 3.25
C THR A 23 1.05 -5.25 3.04
N GLY A 24 1.97 -4.44 2.54
CA GLY A 24 3.36 -4.84 2.39
C GLY A 24 4.25 -3.70 1.93
N TRP A 25 5.54 -3.97 1.86
CA TRP A 25 6.53 -3.03 1.35
C TRP A 25 7.66 -3.74 0.63
N CYS A 26 8.39 -3.04 -0.22
CA CYS A 26 9.56 -3.57 -0.93
C CYS A 26 10.62 -2.48 -1.10
N LEU A 27 11.90 -2.84 -1.02
CA LEU A 27 13.01 -1.97 -1.41
C LEU A 27 13.50 -2.34 -2.81
N GLU A 28 13.48 -1.39 -3.74
CA GLU A 28 14.00 -1.55 -5.09
C GLU A 28 14.69 -0.25 -5.53
N ARG A 29 15.97 -0.32 -5.94
CA ARG A 29 16.72 0.80 -6.56
C ARG A 29 16.59 2.13 -5.79
N ASP A 30 16.94 2.12 -4.50
CA ASP A 30 16.88 3.29 -3.61
C ASP A 30 15.49 3.90 -3.44
N ARG A 31 14.44 3.09 -3.61
CA ARG A 31 13.05 3.47 -3.39
C ARG A 31 12.35 2.42 -2.56
N VAL A 32 11.53 2.89 -1.63
CA VAL A 32 10.62 2.03 -0.89
C VAL A 32 9.24 2.12 -1.51
N HIS A 33 8.72 0.97 -1.84
CA HIS A 33 7.41 0.77 -2.42
C HIS A 33 6.47 0.32 -1.30
N PHE A 34 5.46 1.13 -0.99
CA PHE A 34 4.40 0.82 -0.05
C PHE A 34 3.19 0.29 -0.81
N LEU A 35 2.70 -0.88 -0.42
CA LEU A 35 1.52 -1.49 -1.01
C LEU A 35 0.35 -1.38 -0.05
N LEU A 36 -0.71 -0.71 -0.49
CA LEU A 36 -1.93 -0.51 0.26
C LEU A 36 -3.01 -1.50 -0.18
N SER A 37 -4.03 -1.66 0.66
CA SER A 37 -5.23 -2.44 0.29
C SER A 37 -5.85 -1.90 -1.01
N GLY A 38 -6.43 -2.81 -1.79
CA GLY A 38 -6.93 -2.48 -3.14
C GLY A 38 -5.85 -2.45 -4.22
N GLY A 39 -4.59 -2.76 -3.90
CA GLY A 39 -3.51 -2.89 -4.88
C GLY A 39 -2.84 -1.57 -5.27
N MET A 40 -3.15 -0.48 -4.55
CA MET A 40 -2.52 0.81 -4.76
C MET A 40 -1.08 0.81 -4.24
N GLU A 41 -0.16 1.26 -5.09
CA GLU A 41 1.25 1.36 -4.77
C GLU A 41 1.67 2.82 -4.66
N VAL A 42 2.38 3.16 -3.57
CA VAL A 42 3.01 4.48 -3.39
C VAL A 42 4.51 4.29 -3.24
N THR A 43 5.29 5.06 -3.99
CA THR A 43 6.75 4.95 -4.00
C THR A 43 7.38 6.17 -3.37
N VAL A 44 8.27 5.97 -2.39
CA VAL A 44 9.00 7.04 -1.72
C VAL A 44 10.51 6.85 -1.89
N PRO A 45 11.27 7.90 -2.27
CA PRO A 45 12.72 7.85 -2.31
C PRO A 45 13.33 7.49 -0.95
N LEU A 46 14.37 6.65 -0.94
CA LEU A 46 14.95 6.12 0.28
C LEU A 46 15.65 7.19 1.13
N ASP A 47 16.33 8.13 0.47
CA ASP A 47 16.94 9.30 1.09
C ASP A 47 15.94 10.14 1.90
N ARG A 48 14.69 10.26 1.42
CA ARG A 48 13.62 10.95 2.16
C ARG A 48 13.16 10.21 3.40
N LEU A 49 13.24 8.88 3.41
CA LEU A 49 12.90 8.08 4.59
C LEU A 49 13.97 8.25 5.69
N PHE A 50 15.21 8.50 5.31
CA PHE A 50 16.33 8.71 6.24
C PHE A 50 16.53 10.16 6.67
N GLY A 51 16.24 11.13 5.80
CA GLY A 51 16.39 12.55 6.10
C GLY A 51 15.14 13.21 6.68
N GLY A 52 13.99 12.56 6.61
CA GLY A 52 12.68 13.12 6.99
C GLY A 52 12.13 12.60 8.32
N SER A 53 11.16 13.33 8.87
CA SER A 53 10.33 12.81 9.97
C SER A 53 9.39 11.72 9.43
N PRO A 54 9.13 10.63 10.19
CA PRO A 54 8.12 9.63 9.84
C PRO A 54 6.75 10.25 9.50
N SER A 55 6.41 11.37 10.15
CA SER A 55 5.17 12.13 9.89
C SER A 55 5.08 12.67 8.45
N THR A 56 6.21 13.05 7.85
CA THR A 56 6.26 13.54 6.46
C THR A 56 5.93 12.43 5.48
N VAL A 57 6.44 11.23 5.71
CA VAL A 57 6.17 10.04 4.89
C VAL A 57 4.69 9.66 4.98
N VAL A 58 4.13 9.69 6.19
CA VAL A 58 2.69 9.47 6.41
C VAL A 58 1.84 10.49 5.67
N ALA A 59 2.21 11.77 5.71
CA ALA A 59 1.49 12.83 4.99
C ALA A 59 1.55 12.63 3.46
N GLU A 60 2.70 12.26 2.91
CA GLU A 60 2.84 11.94 1.49
C GLU A 60 1.94 10.75 1.10
N LEU A 61 1.92 9.69 1.91
CA LEU A 61 1.05 8.54 1.69
C LEU A 61 -0.43 8.94 1.74
N LEU A 62 -0.86 9.72 2.75
CA LEU A 62 -2.24 10.20 2.87
C LEU A 62 -2.66 11.08 1.68
N ASN A 63 -1.75 11.91 1.18
CA ASN A 63 -2.01 12.74 0.00
C ASN A 63 -2.12 11.88 -1.27
N ALA A 64 -1.24 10.89 -1.45
CA ALA A 64 -1.24 10.01 -2.63
C ALA A 64 -2.53 9.19 -2.77
N VAL A 65 -3.12 8.80 -1.64
CA VAL A 65 -4.35 7.99 -1.60
C VAL A 65 -5.63 8.81 -1.60
N GLY A 66 -5.53 10.15 -1.59
CA GLY A 66 -6.68 11.05 -1.50
C GLY A 66 -7.53 10.78 -0.26
N TRP A 67 -6.88 10.49 0.88
CA TRP A 67 -7.53 9.93 2.06
C TRP A 67 -8.72 10.79 2.52
N ARG A 68 -9.92 10.21 2.47
CA ARG A 68 -11.11 10.73 3.12
C ARG A 68 -11.20 10.10 4.50
N THR A 69 -11.59 10.87 5.50
CA THR A 69 -11.52 10.69 6.96
C THR A 69 -12.14 9.41 7.57
N THR A 70 -12.41 8.37 6.78
CA THR A 70 -12.96 7.10 7.27
C THR A 70 -11.85 6.30 7.96
N PRO A 71 -11.97 5.99 9.26
CA PRO A 71 -10.98 5.16 9.95
C PRO A 71 -10.99 3.75 9.35
N VAL A 72 -9.81 3.26 8.95
CA VAL A 72 -9.63 1.90 8.45
C VAL A 72 -8.98 1.06 9.54
N THR A 73 -9.39 -0.20 9.62
CA THR A 73 -8.85 -1.18 10.57
C THR A 73 -7.33 -1.28 10.41
N VAL A 74 -6.62 -0.88 11.46
CA VAL A 74 -5.16 -0.95 11.55
C VAL A 74 -4.76 -2.42 11.63
N ARG A 75 -3.98 -2.91 10.65
CA ARG A 75 -3.43 -4.27 10.69
C ARG A 75 -2.31 -4.39 11.73
N PRO A 76 -2.10 -5.57 12.34
CA PRO A 76 -0.94 -5.82 13.19
C PRO A 76 0.35 -5.86 12.35
N MET A 77 1.50 -5.60 12.98
CA MET A 77 2.78 -5.43 12.26
C MET A 77 3.23 -6.72 11.56
N GLU A 78 2.88 -7.86 12.16
CA GLU A 78 3.18 -9.21 11.71
C GLU A 78 2.46 -9.55 10.38
N GLU A 79 1.40 -8.82 10.05
CA GLU A 79 0.67 -8.95 8.79
C GLU A 79 1.22 -8.05 7.67
N ILE A 80 2.15 -7.14 7.96
CA ILE A 80 2.78 -6.27 6.96
C ILE A 80 4.00 -6.99 6.40
N VAL A 81 3.85 -7.48 5.16
CA VAL A 81 4.85 -8.37 4.56
C VAL A 81 5.96 -7.58 3.84
N GLU A 82 7.22 -7.89 4.13
CA GLU A 82 8.35 -7.50 3.28
C GLU A 82 8.32 -8.35 2.00
N LEU A 83 8.17 -7.70 0.86
CA LEU A 83 8.08 -8.32 -0.44
C LEU A 83 9.44 -8.28 -1.14
N ALA A 84 9.82 -9.39 -1.75
CA ALA A 84 10.90 -9.42 -2.72
C ALA A 84 10.51 -8.61 -3.99
N PRO A 85 11.48 -8.03 -4.72
CA PRO A 85 11.18 -7.25 -5.94
C PRO A 85 10.35 -8.02 -6.98
N GLN A 86 10.56 -9.34 -7.11
CA GLN A 86 9.78 -10.17 -8.02
C GLN A 86 8.32 -10.32 -7.58
N GLN A 87 8.06 -10.35 -6.27
CA GLN A 87 6.70 -10.38 -5.73
C GLN A 87 5.99 -9.05 -6.00
N LEU A 88 6.69 -7.92 -5.84
CA LEU A 88 6.17 -6.60 -6.21
C LEU A 88 5.87 -6.51 -7.70
N ALA A 89 6.80 -6.95 -8.56
CA ALA A 89 6.60 -6.96 -10.01
C ALA A 89 5.37 -7.79 -10.43
N ARG A 90 5.15 -8.94 -9.77
CA ARG A 90 3.95 -9.77 -9.97
C ARG A 90 2.68 -9.01 -9.59
N LEU A 91 2.68 -8.30 -8.46
CA LEU A 91 1.51 -7.53 -8.02
C LEU A 91 1.22 -6.35 -8.95
N ARG A 92 2.25 -5.62 -9.39
CA ARG A 92 2.13 -4.57 -10.43
C ARG A 92 1.52 -5.11 -11.71
N PHE A 93 1.97 -6.28 -12.15
CA PHE A 93 1.43 -6.93 -13.34
C PHE A 93 -0.05 -7.32 -13.17
N LEU A 94 -0.42 -7.89 -12.02
CA LEU A 94 -1.82 -8.22 -11.71
C LEU A 94 -2.69 -6.95 -11.65
N HIS A 95 -2.22 -5.90 -10.98
CA HIS A 95 -2.90 -4.60 -10.93
C HIS A 95 -3.07 -4.00 -12.34
N TRP A 96 -2.05 -4.09 -13.19
CA TRP A 96 -2.15 -3.66 -14.59
C TRP A 96 -3.20 -4.48 -15.36
N LEU A 97 -3.24 -5.80 -15.18
CA LEU A 97 -4.26 -6.63 -15.82
C LEU A 97 -5.68 -6.22 -15.39
N VAL A 98 -5.90 -5.98 -14.09
CA VAL A 98 -7.20 -5.57 -13.55
C VAL A 98 -7.59 -4.17 -14.02
N SER A 99 -6.72 -3.17 -13.83
CA SER A 99 -6.98 -1.76 -14.19
C SER A 99 -7.20 -1.55 -15.69
N THR A 100 -6.69 -2.46 -16.53
CA THR A 100 -6.89 -2.42 -17.98
C THR A 100 -7.99 -3.36 -18.50
N GLY A 101 -8.75 -3.99 -17.59
CA GLY A 101 -9.86 -4.88 -17.95
C GLY A 101 -9.45 -6.21 -18.59
N ARG A 102 -8.16 -6.59 -18.50
CA ARG A 102 -7.61 -7.86 -19.02
C ARG A 102 -7.80 -9.02 -18.05
N LEU A 103 -8.06 -8.72 -16.79
CA LEU A 103 -8.48 -9.67 -15.77
C LEU A 103 -9.70 -9.07 -15.06
N PRO A 104 -10.79 -9.82 -14.84
CA PRO A 104 -11.88 -9.33 -14.01
C PRO A 104 -11.34 -9.02 -12.61
N GLY A 105 -11.52 -7.78 -12.16
CA GLY A 105 -11.18 -7.41 -10.79
C GLY A 105 -12.31 -7.84 -9.86
N ASP A 106 -12.05 -8.77 -8.94
CA ASP A 106 -12.94 -9.08 -7.82
C ASP A 106 -12.93 -7.93 -6.78
N THR A 107 -13.34 -6.73 -7.19
CA THR A 107 -13.47 -5.58 -6.28
C THR A 107 -14.87 -4.95 -6.24
N GLU A 108 -15.84 -5.50 -6.96
CA GLU A 108 -17.24 -5.25 -6.65
C GLU A 108 -17.92 -6.58 -6.34
N ARG A 109 -18.43 -6.72 -5.11
CA ARG A 109 -19.48 -7.71 -4.80
C ARG A 109 -20.49 -7.67 -5.95
N PRO A 110 -21.03 -8.82 -6.42
CA PRO A 110 -22.16 -8.76 -7.32
C PRO A 110 -23.27 -7.96 -6.62
N ARG A 111 -23.53 -6.74 -7.09
CA ARG A 111 -24.85 -6.15 -6.92
C ARG A 111 -25.75 -7.13 -7.63
N PHE A 112 -26.49 -7.91 -6.85
CA PHE A 112 -27.68 -8.56 -7.34
C PHE A 112 -28.58 -7.44 -7.87
N GLU A 113 -28.45 -7.14 -9.16
CA GLU A 113 -29.55 -6.63 -9.95
C GLU A 113 -30.58 -7.76 -9.98
N LEU A 114 -31.44 -7.80 -8.96
CA LEU A 114 -32.80 -8.26 -9.17
C LEU A 114 -33.46 -7.17 -10.01
N ALA A 115 -33.17 -7.22 -11.30
CA ALA A 115 -34.02 -6.66 -12.32
C ALA A 115 -35.42 -7.23 -12.09
N THR A 116 -36.35 -6.33 -11.80
CA THR A 116 -37.77 -6.55 -11.93
C THR A 116 -38.07 -7.23 -13.26
N ALA A 117 -38.64 -8.43 -13.19
CA ALA A 117 -39.36 -9.05 -14.29
C ALA A 117 -40.80 -9.30 -13.82
N SER A 118 -41.66 -8.40 -14.31
CA SER A 118 -43.09 -8.47 -14.64
C SER A 118 -43.98 -9.51 -13.95
#